data_AF-A0A0F2DYN0-F1
#
_entry.id   AF-A0A0F2DYN0-F1
#
_cell.length_a   1.000
_cell.length_b   1.000
_cell.length_c   1.000
_cell.angle_alpha   90.00
_cell.angle_beta   90.00
_cell.angle_gamma   90.00
#
_symmetry.space_group_name_H-M   'P 1'
#
loop_
_entity.id
_entity.type
_entity.pdbx_description
1 polymer ?
#
loop_
_entity_poly.entity_id
_entity_poly.type
_entity_poly.pdbx_seq_one_letter_code
_entity_poly.pdbx_strand_id
1 'polypeptide(L)'
;MKLINTTNSHSLLVKNQLESTDATLVEVYSAGNTDVIFTQAPLHYEILISNKHRAIREKEIEKIQEFFLNRKIDKQAIDEANIKTLYSDKLIEISIPTK
;
A
#
# COMPACT_ATOMS: atom_id res chain seq x y z
N MET A 1 -7.47 -4.73 14.19
CA MET A 1 -6.10 -5.06 13.75
C MET A 1 -5.32 -3.76 13.66
N LYS A 2 -4.08 -3.75 14.14
CA LYS A 2 -3.21 -2.57 14.12
C LYS A 2 -2.18 -2.77 13.03
N LEU A 3 -1.93 -1.76 12.20
CA LEU A 3 -0.80 -1.75 11.27
C LEU A 3 0.46 -1.36 12.05
N ILE A 4 1.52 -2.16 11.89
CA ILE A 4 2.84 -1.92 12.50
C ILE A 4 3.81 -1.61 11.37
N ASN A 5 4.47 -0.45 11.43
CA ASN A 5 5.51 -0.12 10.46
C ASN A 5 6.74 -1.02 10.70
N THR A 6 7.10 -1.79 9.68
CA THR A 6 8.23 -2.73 9.66
C THR A 6 9.21 -2.41 8.53
N THR A 7 9.22 -1.16 8.04
CA THR A 7 10.10 -0.68 6.95
C THR A 7 11.57 -0.97 7.24
N ASN A 8 12.02 -0.76 8.49
CA ASN A 8 13.41 -0.98 8.89
C ASN A 8 13.87 -2.44 8.73
N SER A 9 12.94 -3.40 8.83
CA SER A 9 13.23 -4.83 8.63
C SER A 9 13.24 -5.24 7.16
N HIS A 10 12.90 -4.33 6.24
CA HIS A 10 12.79 -4.56 4.79
C HIS A 10 13.70 -3.62 3.99
N SER A 11 14.86 -3.25 4.54
CA SER A 11 15.77 -2.25 3.97
C SER A 11 16.19 -2.56 2.53
N LEU A 12 16.44 -3.83 2.19
CA LEU A 12 16.80 -4.24 0.82
C LEU A 12 15.64 -4.03 -0.16
N LEU A 13 14.42 -4.38 0.22
CA LEU A 13 13.22 -4.17 -0.60
C LEU A 13 13.00 -2.68 -0.84
N VAL A 14 13.05 -1.88 0.23
CA VAL A 14 12.89 -0.42 0.18
C VAL A 14 13.92 0.20 -0.76
N LYS A 15 15.19 -0.17 -0.59
CA LYS A 15 16.28 0.32 -1.44
C LYS A 15 16.04 -0.03 -2.91
N ASN A 16 15.73 -1.30 -3.20
CA ASN A 16 15.53 -1.75 -4.58
C ASN A 16 14.36 -1.03 -5.25
N GLN A 17 13.27 -0.79 -4.52
CA GLN A 17 12.13 -0.05 -5.05
C GLN A 17 12.50 1.41 -5.34
N LEU A 18 13.13 2.11 -4.40
CA LEU A 18 13.57 3.49 -4.59
C LEU A 18 14.60 3.65 -5.73
N GLU A 19 15.44 2.64 -5.98
CA GLU A 19 16.45 2.68 -7.05
C GLU A 19 15.90 2.29 -8.42
N SER A 20 14.85 1.47 -8.49
CA SER A 20 14.38 0.83 -9.73
C SER A 20 13.00 1.29 -10.20
N THR A 21 12.28 2.06 -9.39
CA THR A 21 10.94 2.59 -9.74
C THR A 21 10.90 4.10 -9.58
N ASP A 22 9.79 4.72 -9.94
CA ASP A 22 9.54 6.16 -9.75
C ASP A 22 9.07 6.50 -8.32
N ALA A 23 9.09 5.52 -7.40
CA ALA A 23 8.74 5.74 -6.02
C ALA A 23 9.74 6.67 -5.32
N THR A 24 9.21 7.68 -4.65
CA THR A 24 9.93 8.64 -3.81
C THR A 24 9.89 8.27 -2.32
N LEU A 25 8.89 7.48 -1.93
CA LEU A 25 8.75 6.91 -0.59
C LEU A 25 8.28 5.47 -0.72
N VAL A 26 8.87 4.58 0.08
CA VAL A 26 8.47 3.18 0.20
C VAL A 26 8.41 2.83 1.68
N GLU A 27 7.24 2.42 2.16
CA GLU A 27 7.02 1.97 3.53
C GLU A 27 6.44 0.55 3.55
N VAL A 28 6.85 -0.25 4.52
CA VAL A 28 6.35 -1.61 4.70
C VAL A 28 5.67 -1.71 6.06
N TYR A 29 4.50 -2.32 6.07
CA TYR A 29 3.67 -2.52 7.25
C TYR A 29 3.27 -3.98 7.38
N SER A 30 3.17 -4.44 8.63
CA SER A 30 2.56 -5.71 8.97
C SER A 30 1.17 -5.49 9.58
N ALA A 31 0.21 -6.26 9.06
CA ALA A 31 -1.16 -6.36 9.51
C ALA A 31 -1.40 -7.82 9.98
N GLY A 32 -0.72 -8.21 11.06
CA GLY A 32 -0.68 -9.62 11.50
C GLY A 32 0.13 -10.47 10.52
N ASN A 33 -0.53 -11.37 9.79
CA ASN A 33 0.11 -12.25 8.80
C ASN A 33 0.00 -11.69 7.36
N THR A 34 -0.56 -10.49 7.21
CA THR A 34 -0.71 -9.80 5.93
C THR A 34 0.36 -8.72 5.85
N ASP A 35 1.12 -8.72 4.76
CA ASP A 35 2.14 -7.74 4.46
C ASP A 35 1.54 -6.64 3.59
N VAL A 36 1.83 -5.38 3.93
CA VAL A 36 1.36 -4.21 3.18
C VAL A 36 2.56 -3.37 2.78
N ILE A 37 2.66 -3.06 1.49
CA ILE A 37 3.66 -2.14 0.95
C ILE A 37 2.90 -0.89 0.49
N PHE A 38 3.34 0.26 0.98
CA PHE A 38 2.85 1.56 0.56
C PHE A 38 3.95 2.27 -0.19
N THR A 39 3.65 2.77 -1.39
CA THR A 39 4.56 3.60 -2.16
C THR A 39 3.90 4.92 -2.54
N GLN A 40 4.74 5.95 -2.66
CA GLN A 40 4.34 7.25 -3.19
C GLN A 40 5.27 7.61 -4.33
N ALA A 41 4.68 7.92 -5.47
CA ALA A 41 5.33 8.44 -6.67
C ALA A 41 4.75 9.83 -7.00
N PRO A 42 5.35 10.58 -7.94
CA PRO A 42 4.88 11.93 -8.28
C PRO A 42 3.43 12.01 -8.78
N LEU A 43 2.93 10.94 -9.42
CA LEU A 43 1.62 10.92 -10.09
C LEU A 43 0.62 9.96 -9.44
N HIS A 44 1.04 9.18 -8.45
CA HIS A 44 0.20 8.14 -7.87
C HIS A 44 0.73 7.65 -6.52
N TYR A 45 -0.16 7.04 -5.74
CA TYR A 45 0.16 6.20 -4.60
C TYR A 45 -0.24 4.76 -4.92
N GLU A 46 0.54 3.80 -4.43
CA GLU A 46 0.17 2.38 -4.48
C GLU A 46 0.08 1.79 -3.09
N ILE A 47 -0.91 0.92 -2.89
CA ILE A 47 -1.02 0.04 -1.73
C ILE A 47 -1.07 -1.39 -2.24
N LEU A 48 -0.01 -2.15 -2.00
CA LEU A 48 0.01 -3.59 -2.23
C LEU A 48 -0.25 -4.31 -0.92
N ILE A 49 -1.27 -5.17 -0.90
CA ILE A 49 -1.65 -5.99 0.25
C ILE A 49 -1.47 -7.44 -0.17
N SER A 50 -0.64 -8.19 0.54
CA SER A 50 -0.35 -9.58 0.21
C SER A 50 -0.42 -10.49 1.43
N ASN A 51 -0.85 -11.73 1.22
CA ASN A 51 -0.83 -12.74 2.28
C ASN A 51 -0.40 -14.09 1.72
N LYS A 52 0.69 -14.64 2.27
CA LYS A 52 1.29 -15.89 1.76
C LYS A 52 0.41 -17.12 2.01
N HIS A 53 -0.41 -17.09 3.07
CA HIS A 53 -1.09 -18.26 3.61
C HIS A 53 -2.56 -18.37 3.21
N ARG A 54 -3.25 -17.23 3.04
CA ARG A 54 -4.71 -17.22 2.79
C ARG A 54 -5.12 -16.05 1.91
N ALA A 55 -6.34 -16.13 1.37
CA ALA A 55 -6.99 -14.98 0.78
C ALA A 55 -7.19 -13.86 1.82
N ILE A 56 -7.08 -12.62 1.35
CA ILE A 56 -7.26 -11.42 2.15
C ILE A 56 -8.77 -11.12 2.25
N ARG A 57 -9.25 -10.81 3.45
CA ARG A 57 -10.69 -10.57 3.68
C ARG A 57 -11.03 -9.12 3.34
N GLU A 58 -12.22 -8.86 2.80
CA GLU A 58 -12.73 -7.50 2.48
C GLU A 58 -12.58 -6.52 3.64
N LYS A 59 -13.03 -6.89 4.84
CA LYS A 59 -12.90 -6.08 6.06
C LYS A 59 -11.45 -5.72 6.43
N GLU A 60 -10.48 -6.50 5.95
CA GLU A 60 -9.06 -6.26 6.16
C GLU A 60 -8.54 -5.20 5.19
N ILE A 61 -8.93 -5.32 3.91
CA ILE A 61 -8.63 -4.35 2.86
C ILE A 61 -9.20 -2.98 3.21
N GLU A 62 -10.47 -2.91 3.58
CA GLU A 62 -11.14 -1.65 3.97
C GLU A 62 -10.39 -0.93 5.09
N LYS A 63 -10.01 -1.66 6.15
CA LYS A 63 -9.27 -1.07 7.27
C LYS A 63 -7.88 -0.58 6.90
N ILE A 64 -7.19 -1.31 6.02
CA ILE A 64 -5.87 -0.92 5.52
C ILE A 64 -6.03 0.34 4.65
N GLN A 65 -6.99 0.35 3.73
CA GLN A 65 -7.27 1.49 2.86
C GLN A 65 -7.65 2.73 3.67
N GLU A 66 -8.57 2.62 4.63
CA GLU A 66 -8.94 3.72 5.54
C GLU A 66 -7.74 4.26 6.34
N PHE A 67 -6.82 3.39 6.77
CA PHE A 67 -5.63 3.80 7.49
C PHE A 67 -4.75 4.73 6.64
N PHE A 68 -4.47 4.34 5.39
CA PHE A 68 -3.63 5.13 4.49
C PHE A 68 -4.34 6.40 4.01
N LEU A 69 -5.61 6.31 3.61
CA LEU A 69 -6.41 7.46 3.19
C LEU A 69 -6.53 8.53 4.28
N ASN A 70 -6.56 8.15 5.56
CA ASN A 70 -6.72 9.12 6.65
C ASN A 70 -5.40 9.63 7.24
N ARG A 71 -4.27 8.94 7.04
CA ARG A 71 -3.01 9.26 7.73
C ARG A 71 -1.84 9.59 6.82
N LYS A 72 -1.85 9.14 5.57
CA LYS A 72 -0.67 9.13 4.70
C LYS A 72 -0.92 9.73 3.32
N ILE A 73 -2.17 9.75 2.87
CA ILE A 73 -2.56 10.27 1.56
C ILE A 73 -3.21 11.64 1.73
N ASP A 74 -2.77 12.61 0.92
CA ASP A 74 -3.43 13.92 0.84
C ASP A 74 -4.67 13.83 -0.04
N LYS A 75 -5.85 13.86 0.59
CA LYS A 75 -7.13 13.75 -0.11
C LYS A 75 -7.40 14.89 -1.11
N GLN A 76 -6.76 16.04 -0.95
CA GLN A 76 -6.95 17.15 -1.89
C GLN A 76 -6.21 16.90 -3.20
N ALA A 77 -5.07 16.23 -3.11
CA ALA A 77 -4.18 15.94 -4.24
C ALA A 77 -4.57 14.69 -5.03
N ILE A 78 -5.43 13.82 -4.53
CA ILE A 78 -5.83 12.59 -5.24
C ILE A 78 -7.02 12.78 -6.18
N ASP A 79 -7.06 11.95 -7.22
CA ASP A 79 -8.21 11.77 -8.09
C ASP A 79 -9.04 10.56 -7.64
N GLU A 80 -9.99 10.82 -6.74
CA GLU A 80 -10.85 9.78 -6.14
C GLU A 80 -11.70 9.03 -7.18
N ALA A 81 -12.02 9.66 -8.31
CA ALA A 81 -12.85 9.04 -9.36
C ALA A 81 -12.09 7.94 -10.12
N ASN A 82 -10.76 7.98 -10.12
CA ASN A 82 -9.90 7.08 -10.88
C ASN A 82 -9.10 6.10 -10.00
N ILE A 83 -9.48 5.93 -8.73
CA ILE A 83 -8.91 4.88 -7.86
C ILE A 83 -9.26 3.51 -8.44
N LYS A 84 -8.26 2.65 -8.59
CA LYS A 84 -8.42 1.29 -9.11
C LYS A 84 -7.98 0.28 -8.08
N THR A 85 -8.80 -0.75 -7.89
CA THR A 85 -8.45 -1.90 -7.06
C THR A 85 -8.43 -3.17 -7.90
N LEU A 86 -7.29 -3.85 -7.92
CA LEU A 86 -7.13 -5.15 -8.57
C LEU A 86 -7.12 -6.24 -7.51
N TYR A 87 -8.01 -7.22 -7.67
CA TYR A 87 -8.15 -8.35 -6.78
C TYR A 87 -7.54 -9.60 -7.41
N SER A 88 -6.53 -10.16 -6.76
CA SER A 88 -5.99 -11.50 -7.05
C SER A 88 -6.13 -12.39 -5.82
N ASP A 89 -5.89 -13.70 -5.96
CA ASP A 89 -6.10 -14.70 -4.88
C ASP A 89 -5.41 -14.33 -3.56
N LYS A 90 -4.15 -13.89 -3.63
CA LYS A 90 -3.30 -13.59 -2.47
C LYS A 90 -2.67 -12.20 -2.48
N LEU A 91 -3.08 -11.37 -3.43
CA LEU A 91 -2.52 -10.06 -3.69
C LEU A 91 -3.65 -9.12 -4.07
N ILE A 92 -3.63 -7.93 -3.48
CA ILE A 92 -4.55 -6.86 -3.81
C ILE A 92 -3.71 -5.62 -4.02
N GLU A 93 -3.99 -4.93 -5.11
CA GLU A 93 -3.30 -3.70 -5.50
C GLU A 93 -4.33 -2.59 -5.56
N ILE A 94 -4.05 -1.47 -4.88
CA ILE A 94 -4.88 -0.28 -4.91
C ILE A 94 -4.02 0.86 -5.45
N SER A 95 -4.35 1.31 -6.66
CA SER A 95 -3.69 2.42 -7.34
C SER A 95 -4.52 3.68 -7.17
N ILE A 96 -3.90 4.73 -6.66
CA ILE A 96 -4.55 5.99 -6.30
C ILE A 96 -3.83 7.12 -7.05
N PRO A 97 -4.34 7.55 -8.21
CA PRO A 97 -3.75 8.63 -8.98
C PRO A 97 -3.81 9.97 -8.25
N THR A 98 -2.84 10.84 -8.50
CA THR A 98 -2.85 12.24 -8.08
C THR A 98 -3.24 13.17 -9.23
N LYS A 99 -3.80 14.33 -8.91
CA LYS A 99 -4.22 15.38 -9.87
C LYS A 99 -3.03 16.12 -10.49
#